data_AF-A0A969G8M6-F1
#
_entry.id   AF-A0A969G8M6-F1
#
_cell.length_a   1.000
_cell.length_b   1.000
_cell.length_c   1.000
_cell.angle_alpha   90.00
_cell.angle_beta   90.00
_cell.angle_gamma   90.00
#
_symmetry.space_group_name_H-M   'P 1'
#
loop_
_entity.id
_entity.type
_entity.pdbx_description
1 polymer ?
#
loop_
_entity_poly.entity_id
_entity_poly.type
_entity_poly.pdbx_seq_one_letter_code
_entity_poly.pdbx_strand_id
1 'polypeptide(L)'
;MNTCTTCPNGVGNWLQNQNPCPDINCACDDNIFSSLVETVPTHYYQCKDIGFKDCDNDDLIKLQVNGNNENIFFLKDVWDPIAQTTNTPEVEWCRINNEIALSETELIEANAMYSIQTANDYFTGAFNINSYDNNGGQLIVIVHAKGVNANGASSSIASNPAPAPMSLGDGAIGECNPMVSLDIVAHEYTHGVLNNYINLNQNLVTTTELRLSTVAIQEALADIFSIIIRHDENGGQNTWNNQSIWTIGAEACFNHPNLPRYVNAPQNSVSTQASYYQDPVHNWSNNQMDYYNRAGVISYWFYLLSTGQQGVKGDVIQQALNVNGSENIIIEALNLMENDIRTQYTFEDFRDFTIQAAINLHGVCTNQHRSIVEAWVAVGLLDCANINISFEENDPTPADPCDKELTAIVNNGSGCYNFEWFRIDNGVEIPLNLNGVTIPVLCNNTYRVKVVDTF
;
A
#
# COMPACT_ATOMS: atom_id res chain seq x y z
N MET A 1 -35.47 -16.25 13.14
CA MET A 1 -35.97 -15.04 13.82
C MET A 1 -35.14 -13.91 13.24
N ASN A 2 -35.78 -12.90 12.64
CA ASN A 2 -35.05 -11.77 12.07
C ASN A 2 -34.54 -10.94 13.24
N THR A 3 -33.26 -11.07 13.57
CA THR A 3 -32.58 -10.25 14.58
C THR A 3 -31.87 -9.11 13.87
N CYS A 4 -32.03 -7.90 14.36
CA CYS A 4 -31.36 -6.72 13.85
C CYS A 4 -30.44 -6.16 14.94
N THR A 5 -29.45 -5.41 14.52
CA THR A 5 -28.47 -4.78 15.40
C THR A 5 -28.58 -3.28 15.28
N THR A 6 -28.43 -2.56 16.38
CA THR A 6 -28.43 -1.09 16.41
C THR A 6 -27.24 -0.55 17.21
N CYS A 7 -26.97 0.74 17.04
CA CYS A 7 -26.03 1.52 17.84
C CYS A 7 -26.79 2.47 18.78
N PRO A 8 -26.97 2.11 20.07
CA PRO A 8 -27.76 2.92 20.99
C PRO A 8 -27.08 4.26 21.29
N ASN A 9 -27.86 5.34 21.12
CA ASN A 9 -27.42 6.71 21.41
C ASN A 9 -26.88 6.86 22.84
N GLY A 10 -25.63 7.35 22.96
CA GLY A 10 -25.01 7.72 24.24
C GLY A 10 -24.41 6.56 25.05
N VAL A 11 -24.26 5.36 24.47
CA VAL A 11 -23.74 4.16 25.18
C VAL A 11 -22.48 3.59 24.50
N GLY A 12 -21.47 4.42 24.22
CA GLY A 12 -20.19 3.98 23.62
C GLY A 12 -20.35 3.28 22.27
N ASN A 13 -19.31 2.57 21.81
CA ASN A 13 -19.30 1.91 20.49
C ASN A 13 -19.94 0.49 20.49
N TRP A 14 -20.84 0.18 21.43
CA TRP A 14 -21.33 -1.19 21.64
C TRP A 14 -22.58 -1.52 20.81
N LEU A 15 -22.65 -2.75 20.30
CA LEU A 15 -23.80 -3.26 19.55
C LEU A 15 -24.96 -3.67 20.47
N GLN A 16 -26.19 -3.40 20.05
CA GLN A 16 -27.41 -3.89 20.71
C GLN A 16 -28.27 -4.71 19.74
N ASN A 17 -28.58 -5.95 20.15
CA ASN A 17 -29.48 -6.81 19.38
C ASN A 17 -30.95 -6.51 19.71
N GLN A 18 -31.78 -6.41 18.67
CA GLN A 18 -33.22 -6.26 18.73
C GLN A 18 -33.91 -7.44 18.02
N ASN A 19 -35.03 -7.92 18.56
CA ASN A 19 -35.81 -9.03 17.99
C ASN A 19 -37.31 -8.84 18.32
N PRO A 20 -38.21 -8.86 17.31
CA PRO A 20 -37.93 -8.99 15.88
C PRO A 20 -37.34 -7.70 15.28
N CYS A 21 -36.59 -7.85 14.18
CA CYS A 21 -36.36 -6.75 13.25
C CYS A 21 -37.71 -6.10 12.92
N PRO A 22 -37.80 -4.77 12.89
CA PRO A 22 -39.00 -4.12 12.39
C PRO A 22 -39.29 -4.58 10.95
N ASP A 23 -40.56 -4.76 10.59
CA ASP A 23 -40.95 -4.94 9.19
C ASP A 23 -40.82 -3.59 8.50
N ILE A 24 -39.94 -3.47 7.49
CA ILE A 24 -39.63 -2.18 6.89
C ILE A 24 -39.91 -2.12 5.41
N ASN A 25 -40.76 -1.16 5.06
CA ASN A 25 -41.06 -0.76 3.70
C ASN A 25 -41.04 0.78 3.70
N CYS A 26 -39.83 1.34 3.77
CA CYS A 26 -39.62 2.77 3.63
C CYS A 26 -39.60 3.14 2.14
N ALA A 27 -40.05 4.35 1.81
CA ALA A 27 -40.02 4.90 0.47
C ALA A 27 -39.33 6.27 0.51
N CYS A 28 -39.15 6.92 -0.62
CA CYS A 28 -38.79 8.34 -0.66
C CYS A 28 -39.70 9.01 -1.69
N ASP A 29 -40.78 9.63 -1.20
CA ASP A 29 -41.88 10.14 -2.02
C ASP A 29 -41.42 11.25 -2.98
N ASP A 30 -40.46 12.07 -2.56
CA ASP A 30 -39.97 13.22 -3.33
C ASP A 30 -38.64 12.95 -4.07
N ASN A 31 -37.99 11.81 -3.84
CA ASN A 31 -36.63 11.48 -4.32
C ASN A 31 -35.57 12.59 -4.02
N ILE A 32 -35.75 13.32 -2.92
CA ILE A 32 -34.80 14.34 -2.46
C ILE A 32 -33.93 13.72 -1.37
N PHE A 33 -32.61 13.69 -1.61
CA PHE A 33 -31.64 13.12 -0.70
C PHE A 33 -30.62 14.16 -0.25
N SER A 34 -30.31 14.18 1.04
CA SER A 34 -29.25 14.98 1.64
C SER A 34 -28.11 14.09 2.13
N SER A 35 -26.90 14.64 2.24
CA SER A 35 -25.78 13.90 2.85
C SER A 35 -25.94 13.88 4.36
N LEU A 36 -25.74 12.71 4.97
CA LEU A 36 -25.78 12.53 6.41
C LEU A 36 -24.62 11.65 6.85
N VAL A 37 -24.11 11.89 8.06
CA VAL A 37 -23.18 10.99 8.76
C VAL A 37 -23.85 10.56 10.05
N GLU A 38 -23.93 9.25 10.27
CA GLU A 38 -24.52 8.67 11.48
C GLU A 38 -23.73 7.45 11.94
N THR A 39 -23.75 7.20 13.25
CA THR A 39 -23.15 6.00 13.84
C THR A 39 -24.05 4.80 13.59
N VAL A 40 -23.57 3.82 12.82
CA VAL A 40 -24.31 2.60 12.47
C VAL A 40 -23.50 1.35 12.84
N PRO A 41 -24.18 0.21 13.09
CA PRO A 41 -23.49 -1.02 13.44
C PRO A 41 -22.83 -1.63 12.20
N THR A 42 -21.67 -2.25 12.38
CA THR A 42 -20.90 -2.91 11.32
C THR A 42 -20.55 -4.35 11.70
N HIS A 43 -20.25 -5.17 10.68
CA HIS A 43 -19.94 -6.58 10.88
C HIS A 43 -18.64 -6.83 11.68
N TYR A 44 -17.55 -6.10 11.39
CA TYR A 44 -16.24 -6.31 12.05
C TYR A 44 -15.92 -5.27 13.12
N TYR A 45 -16.39 -4.03 12.97
CA TYR A 45 -15.85 -2.88 13.74
C TYR A 45 -16.83 -2.23 14.71
N GLN A 46 -17.86 -2.98 15.12
CA GLN A 46 -18.91 -2.50 16.03
C GLN A 46 -19.60 -1.24 15.46
N CYS A 47 -19.90 -0.25 16.29
CA CYS A 47 -20.49 1.01 15.85
C CYS A 47 -19.45 1.94 15.21
N LYS A 48 -19.71 2.40 13.98
CA LYS A 48 -18.86 3.32 13.22
C LYS A 48 -19.67 4.43 12.59
N ASP A 49 -19.06 5.62 12.50
CA ASP A 49 -19.64 6.74 11.77
C ASP A 49 -19.49 6.49 10.27
N ILE A 50 -20.60 6.58 9.54
CA ILE A 50 -20.63 6.34 8.09
C ILE A 50 -21.42 7.46 7.43
N GLY A 51 -20.86 8.03 6.37
CA GLY A 51 -21.57 8.95 5.49
C GLY A 51 -22.47 8.21 4.50
N PHE A 52 -23.69 8.68 4.27
CA PHE A 52 -24.64 8.13 3.29
C PHE A 52 -25.64 9.21 2.83
N LYS A 53 -26.58 8.83 1.94
CA LYS A 53 -27.68 9.69 1.50
C LYS A 53 -28.96 9.32 2.24
N ASP A 54 -29.61 10.31 2.83
CA ASP A 54 -30.84 10.16 3.60
C ASP A 54 -31.97 10.95 2.93
N CYS A 55 -33.19 10.39 2.90
CA CYS A 55 -34.35 11.08 2.37
C CYS A 55 -34.97 11.99 3.45
N ASP A 56 -35.06 13.30 3.20
CA ASP A 56 -35.41 14.29 4.23
C ASP A 56 -36.85 14.15 4.79
N ASN A 57 -37.75 13.49 4.04
CA ASN A 57 -39.18 13.40 4.35
C ASN A 57 -39.69 11.97 4.56
N ASP A 58 -38.87 10.97 4.28
CA ASP A 58 -39.20 9.57 4.48
C ASP A 58 -37.97 8.79 4.94
N ASP A 59 -38.22 7.76 5.71
CA ASP A 59 -37.25 6.94 6.43
C ASP A 59 -36.32 6.06 5.52
N LEU A 60 -36.09 6.40 4.24
CA LEU A 60 -35.25 5.65 3.28
C LEU A 60 -33.82 6.21 3.19
N ILE A 61 -32.85 5.30 3.34
CA ILE A 61 -31.41 5.57 3.23
C ILE A 61 -30.85 4.89 1.99
N LYS A 62 -30.01 5.60 1.24
CA LYS A 62 -29.19 5.06 0.14
C LYS A 62 -27.73 5.03 0.53
N LEU A 63 -27.08 3.89 0.31
CA LEU A 63 -25.63 3.75 0.49
C LEU A 63 -24.91 4.33 -0.71
N GLN A 64 -24.93 5.65 -0.71
CA GLN A 64 -24.30 6.48 -1.69
C GLN A 64 -23.63 7.62 -0.95
N VAL A 65 -22.43 7.99 -1.37
CA VAL A 65 -21.81 9.23 -0.94
C VAL A 65 -21.52 10.05 -2.17
N ASN A 66 -22.00 11.29 -2.15
CA ASN A 66 -21.83 12.24 -3.23
C ASN A 66 -21.48 13.59 -2.59
N GLY A 67 -20.20 13.78 -2.37
CA GLY A 67 -19.56 14.91 -1.69
C GLY A 67 -18.32 15.37 -2.45
N ASN A 68 -17.64 16.41 -1.94
CA ASN A 68 -16.35 16.80 -2.52
C ASN A 68 -15.35 15.68 -2.23
N ASN A 69 -14.90 14.98 -3.26
CA ASN A 69 -13.98 13.83 -3.20
C ASN A 69 -14.57 12.46 -2.89
N GLU A 70 -15.90 12.35 -2.88
CA GLU A 70 -16.58 11.08 -2.64
C GLU A 70 -17.71 10.91 -3.66
N ASN A 71 -17.57 9.95 -4.56
CA ASN A 71 -18.57 9.60 -5.57
C ASN A 71 -18.74 8.08 -5.59
N ILE A 72 -19.22 7.52 -4.48
CA ILE A 72 -19.20 6.09 -4.17
C ILE A 72 -20.63 5.55 -4.18
N PHE A 73 -20.84 4.43 -4.88
CA PHE A 73 -22.15 3.78 -5.05
C PHE A 73 -22.05 2.30 -4.69
N PHE A 74 -22.97 1.85 -3.84
CA PHE A 74 -23.07 0.44 -3.47
C PHE A 74 -24.24 -0.23 -4.21
N LEU A 75 -23.95 -1.35 -4.85
CA LEU A 75 -24.90 -2.19 -5.56
C LEU A 75 -24.90 -3.61 -4.97
N LYS A 76 -26.05 -4.27 -4.90
CA LYS A 76 -26.16 -5.68 -4.49
C LYS A 76 -26.06 -6.59 -5.70
N ASP A 77 -25.24 -7.64 -5.67
CA ASP A 77 -25.31 -8.68 -6.70
C ASP A 77 -26.46 -9.65 -6.39
N VAL A 78 -27.63 -9.41 -7.01
CA VAL A 78 -28.83 -10.25 -6.80
C VAL A 78 -29.06 -11.12 -8.03
N TRP A 79 -29.01 -12.44 -7.83
CA TRP A 79 -29.47 -13.39 -8.84
C TRP A 79 -30.99 -13.31 -8.99
N ASP A 80 -31.47 -12.93 -10.18
CA ASP A 80 -32.88 -13.01 -10.55
C ASP A 80 -33.16 -14.41 -11.15
N PRO A 81 -33.83 -15.31 -10.39
CA PRO A 81 -34.11 -16.66 -10.86
C PRO A 81 -35.17 -16.72 -11.97
N ILE A 82 -35.95 -15.65 -12.17
CA ILE A 82 -37.02 -15.56 -13.18
C ILE A 82 -36.44 -15.07 -14.50
N ALA A 83 -35.61 -14.04 -14.48
CA ALA A 83 -34.93 -13.52 -15.65
C ALA A 83 -33.68 -14.35 -16.04
N GLN A 84 -33.16 -15.17 -15.13
CA GLN A 84 -31.85 -15.82 -15.23
C GLN A 84 -30.73 -14.80 -15.49
N THR A 85 -30.84 -13.62 -14.87
CA THR A 85 -29.88 -12.53 -14.98
C THR A 85 -29.48 -12.06 -13.58
N THR A 86 -28.31 -11.45 -13.47
CA THR A 86 -27.92 -10.69 -12.28
C THR A 86 -28.49 -9.28 -12.38
N ASN A 87 -29.27 -8.86 -11.39
CA ASN A 87 -29.71 -7.48 -11.22
C ASN A 87 -28.83 -6.83 -10.16
N THR A 88 -28.35 -5.61 -10.41
CA THR A 88 -27.51 -4.86 -9.48
C THR A 88 -28.22 -3.62 -8.96
N PRO A 89 -29.26 -3.76 -8.10
CA PRO A 89 -29.95 -2.63 -7.51
C PRO A 89 -29.01 -1.88 -6.54
N GLU A 90 -29.30 -0.59 -6.33
CA GLU A 90 -28.67 0.20 -5.28
C GLU A 90 -28.95 -0.41 -3.90
N VAL A 91 -27.99 -0.28 -3.00
CA VAL A 91 -28.15 -0.68 -1.61
C VAL A 91 -28.97 0.39 -0.87
N GLU A 92 -30.06 -0.05 -0.28
CA GLU A 92 -31.00 0.78 0.47
C GLU A 92 -31.24 0.19 1.87
N TRP A 93 -31.35 1.06 2.87
CA TRP A 93 -31.75 0.74 4.23
C TRP A 93 -32.94 1.60 4.65
N CYS A 94 -33.54 1.26 5.78
CA CYS A 94 -34.56 2.10 6.38
C CYS A 94 -34.14 2.59 7.77
N ARG A 95 -34.37 3.86 8.04
CA ARG A 95 -34.42 4.41 9.40
C ARG A 95 -35.81 4.15 9.97
N ILE A 96 -35.94 3.82 11.25
CA ILE A 96 -37.26 3.75 11.89
C ILE A 96 -37.17 4.32 13.29
N ASN A 97 -38.12 5.17 13.65
CA ASN A 97 -38.15 5.81 14.97
C ASN A 97 -36.83 6.51 15.31
N ASN A 98 -36.17 7.09 14.30
CA ASN A 98 -34.86 7.75 14.45
C ASN A 98 -33.72 6.81 14.88
N GLU A 99 -33.80 5.52 14.53
CA GLU A 99 -32.76 4.51 14.74
C GLU A 99 -32.56 3.70 13.45
N ILE A 100 -31.31 3.37 13.13
CA ILE A 100 -30.95 2.48 12.02
C ILE A 100 -30.70 1.09 12.60
N ALA A 101 -31.56 0.14 12.25
CA ALA A 101 -31.48 -1.26 12.68
C ALA A 101 -31.12 -2.16 11.51
N LEU A 102 -29.93 -2.75 11.55
CA LEU A 102 -29.38 -3.52 10.43
C LEU A 102 -29.46 -5.02 10.69
N SER A 103 -29.96 -5.75 9.70
CA SER A 103 -29.84 -7.21 9.62
C SER A 103 -28.39 -7.63 9.38
N GLU A 104 -28.09 -8.93 9.49
CA GLU A 104 -26.74 -9.46 9.24
C GLU A 104 -26.21 -9.09 7.84
N THR A 105 -27.07 -9.12 6.82
CA THR A 105 -26.71 -8.72 5.46
C THR A 105 -26.36 -7.23 5.40
N GLU A 106 -27.16 -6.38 6.03
CA GLU A 106 -26.93 -4.93 6.03
C GLU A 106 -25.72 -4.52 6.88
N LEU A 107 -25.35 -5.30 7.91
CA LEU A 107 -24.09 -5.10 8.66
C LEU A 107 -22.85 -5.26 7.77
N ILE A 108 -22.90 -6.17 6.80
CA ILE A 108 -21.83 -6.38 5.82
C ILE A 108 -21.73 -5.17 4.89
N GLU A 109 -22.87 -4.67 4.42
CA GLU A 109 -22.96 -3.49 3.57
C GLU A 109 -22.42 -2.24 4.31
N ALA A 110 -22.79 -2.07 5.57
CA ALA A 110 -22.29 -0.99 6.41
C ALA A 110 -20.77 -1.10 6.63
N ASN A 111 -20.26 -2.30 6.89
CA ASN A 111 -18.83 -2.49 7.06
C ASN A 111 -18.03 -2.19 5.78
N ALA A 112 -18.55 -2.56 4.62
CA ALA A 112 -17.95 -2.23 3.33
C ALA A 112 -17.92 -0.72 3.12
N MET A 113 -19.02 -0.03 3.45
CA MET A 113 -19.14 1.41 3.33
C MET A 113 -18.16 2.17 4.24
N TYR A 114 -18.08 1.77 5.51
CA TYR A 114 -17.07 2.28 6.44
C TYR A 114 -15.66 2.08 5.88
N SER A 115 -15.31 0.85 5.50
CA SER A 115 -13.94 0.53 5.08
C SER A 115 -13.49 1.28 3.82
N ILE A 116 -14.41 1.51 2.88
CA ILE A 116 -14.14 2.27 1.67
C ILE A 116 -13.97 3.76 1.95
N GLN A 117 -14.86 4.36 2.77
CA GLN A 117 -14.73 5.76 3.16
C GLN A 117 -13.43 6.00 3.92
N THR A 118 -13.10 5.14 4.89
CA THR A 118 -11.83 5.20 5.60
C THR A 118 -10.61 5.15 4.67
N ALA A 119 -10.61 4.24 3.69
CA ALA A 119 -9.51 4.17 2.72
C ALA A 119 -9.45 5.42 1.83
N ASN A 120 -10.59 5.90 1.33
CA ASN A 120 -10.65 7.11 0.52
C ASN A 120 -10.16 8.34 1.29
N ASP A 121 -10.67 8.55 2.51
CA ASP A 121 -10.31 9.67 3.38
C ASP A 121 -8.82 9.68 3.70
N TYR A 122 -8.24 8.51 3.97
CA TYR A 122 -6.80 8.39 4.17
C TYR A 122 -6.03 8.90 2.95
N PHE A 123 -6.32 8.42 1.74
CA PHE A 123 -5.59 8.84 0.54
C PHE A 123 -5.84 10.32 0.19
N THR A 124 -7.08 10.81 0.37
CA THR A 124 -7.39 12.24 0.24
C THR A 124 -6.59 13.08 1.22
N GLY A 125 -6.43 12.64 2.48
CA GLY A 125 -5.62 13.35 3.47
C GLY A 125 -4.11 13.28 3.19
N ALA A 126 -3.60 12.09 2.87
CA ALA A 126 -2.18 11.82 2.72
C ALA A 126 -1.58 12.42 1.44
N PHE A 127 -2.30 12.36 0.31
CA PHE A 127 -1.83 12.83 -0.99
C PHE A 127 -2.53 14.10 -1.48
N ASN A 128 -3.55 14.60 -0.76
CA ASN A 128 -4.39 15.72 -1.20
C ASN A 128 -5.02 15.46 -2.59
N ILE A 129 -5.53 14.23 -2.79
CA ILE A 129 -6.17 13.80 -4.04
C ILE A 129 -7.69 13.69 -3.90
N ASN A 130 -8.37 13.92 -5.03
CA ASN A 130 -9.81 13.75 -5.17
C ASN A 130 -10.16 12.34 -5.70
N SER A 131 -10.62 11.43 -4.82
CA SER A 131 -10.85 10.01 -5.14
C SER A 131 -9.57 9.26 -5.54
N TYR A 132 -9.69 8.02 -6.01
CA TYR A 132 -8.57 7.14 -6.36
C TYR A 132 -7.77 7.59 -7.59
N ASP A 133 -8.29 8.52 -8.38
CA ASP A 133 -7.72 8.99 -9.66
C ASP A 133 -7.38 10.48 -9.67
N ASN A 134 -7.54 11.16 -8.53
CA ASN A 134 -7.42 12.62 -8.40
C ASN A 134 -8.34 13.45 -9.33
N ASN A 135 -9.39 12.83 -9.86
CA ASN A 135 -10.33 13.47 -10.80
C ASN A 135 -11.80 13.34 -10.35
N GLY A 136 -12.04 12.88 -9.12
CA GLY A 136 -13.40 12.62 -8.64
C GLY A 136 -14.04 11.42 -9.33
N GLY A 137 -13.22 10.44 -9.73
CA GLY A 137 -13.67 9.19 -10.33
C GLY A 137 -14.76 8.54 -9.51
N GLN A 138 -15.79 8.06 -10.21
CA GLN A 138 -16.88 7.30 -9.61
C GLN A 138 -16.36 5.92 -9.18
N LEU A 139 -16.64 5.54 -7.93
CA LEU A 139 -16.39 4.21 -7.42
C LEU A 139 -17.70 3.42 -7.34
N ILE A 140 -17.79 2.33 -8.09
CA ILE A 140 -18.89 1.37 -7.98
C ILE A 140 -18.41 0.18 -7.15
N VAL A 141 -19.18 -0.17 -6.13
CA VAL A 141 -18.92 -1.26 -5.20
C VAL A 141 -20.04 -2.26 -5.30
N ILE A 142 -19.72 -3.50 -5.65
CA ILE A 142 -20.67 -4.61 -5.66
C ILE A 142 -20.46 -5.41 -4.38
N VAL A 143 -21.43 -5.35 -3.48
CA VAL A 143 -21.48 -6.17 -2.27
C VAL A 143 -22.26 -7.45 -2.53
N HIS A 144 -22.02 -8.47 -1.69
CA HIS A 144 -22.60 -9.80 -1.82
C HIS A 144 -22.29 -10.48 -3.16
N ALA A 145 -21.16 -10.12 -3.77
CA ALA A 145 -20.75 -10.59 -5.09
C ALA A 145 -20.79 -12.12 -5.15
N LYS A 146 -21.36 -12.68 -6.22
CA LYS A 146 -21.49 -14.13 -6.42
C LYS A 146 -20.49 -14.65 -7.47
N GLY A 147 -20.51 -15.96 -7.73
CA GLY A 147 -19.67 -16.59 -8.74
C GLY A 147 -18.19 -16.65 -8.35
N VAL A 148 -17.29 -16.24 -9.25
CA VAL A 148 -15.82 -16.32 -9.04
C VAL A 148 -15.33 -15.43 -7.89
N ASN A 149 -16.10 -14.40 -7.53
CA ASN A 149 -15.80 -13.48 -6.45
C ASN A 149 -16.56 -13.82 -5.15
N ALA A 150 -17.32 -14.92 -5.10
CA ALA A 150 -18.09 -15.27 -3.90
C ALA A 150 -17.20 -15.52 -2.67
N ASN A 151 -16.00 -16.08 -2.90
CA ASN A 151 -15.00 -16.36 -1.86
C ASN A 151 -13.81 -15.39 -1.93
N GLY A 152 -13.99 -14.24 -2.60
CA GLY A 152 -12.92 -13.30 -2.91
C GLY A 152 -13.36 -11.85 -2.65
N ALA A 153 -12.39 -10.98 -2.43
CA ALA A 153 -12.51 -9.59 -2.81
C ALA A 153 -11.68 -9.41 -4.07
N SER A 154 -12.15 -8.60 -4.99
CA SER A 154 -11.38 -8.22 -6.15
C SER A 154 -11.68 -6.77 -6.51
N SER A 155 -10.66 -5.93 -6.53
CA SER A 155 -10.71 -4.63 -7.15
C SER A 155 -10.34 -4.73 -8.61
N SER A 156 -11.28 -4.34 -9.47
CA SER A 156 -11.01 -4.06 -10.87
C SER A 156 -11.05 -2.56 -11.18
N ILE A 157 -10.97 -1.72 -10.13
CA ILE A 157 -10.85 -0.25 -10.22
C ILE A 157 -9.61 0.15 -11.03
N ALA A 158 -8.63 -0.76 -11.12
CA ALA A 158 -7.39 -0.65 -11.86
C ALA A 158 -7.46 -1.06 -13.36
N SER A 159 -8.59 -1.58 -13.86
CA SER A 159 -8.67 -2.02 -15.26
C SER A 159 -9.00 -0.86 -16.21
N ASN A 160 -8.14 -0.61 -17.20
CA ASN A 160 -8.42 0.24 -18.36
C ASN A 160 -8.97 -0.68 -19.49
N PRO A 161 -10.07 -0.33 -20.21
CA PRO A 161 -10.54 1.02 -20.54
C PRO A 161 -11.70 1.60 -19.73
N ALA A 162 -12.21 0.94 -18.70
CA ALA A 162 -13.14 1.56 -17.76
C ALA A 162 -12.90 0.99 -16.36
N PRO A 163 -12.85 1.84 -15.31
CA PRO A 163 -12.79 1.35 -13.94
C PRO A 163 -13.95 0.37 -13.75
N ALA A 164 -13.60 -0.88 -13.48
CA ALA A 164 -14.57 -1.91 -13.22
C ALA A 164 -14.85 -1.94 -11.70
N PRO A 165 -16.02 -2.43 -11.28
CA PRO A 165 -16.43 -2.32 -9.88
C PRO A 165 -15.46 -3.02 -8.93
N MET A 166 -15.33 -2.49 -7.72
CA MET A 166 -14.82 -3.28 -6.60
C MET A 166 -15.88 -4.33 -6.25
N SER A 167 -15.53 -5.61 -6.25
CA SER A 167 -16.45 -6.70 -5.89
C SER A 167 -16.05 -7.31 -4.57
N LEU A 168 -16.99 -7.37 -3.63
CA LEU A 168 -16.79 -7.87 -2.28
C LEU A 168 -17.75 -9.06 -2.04
N GLY A 169 -17.19 -10.26 -1.93
CA GLY A 169 -17.93 -11.48 -1.68
C GLY A 169 -18.30 -11.69 -0.20
N ASP A 170 -19.31 -12.52 0.03
CA ASP A 170 -19.74 -12.93 1.38
C ASP A 170 -18.80 -13.95 2.04
N GLY A 171 -17.82 -14.45 1.29
CA GLY A 171 -16.99 -15.56 1.72
C GLY A 171 -17.73 -16.90 1.63
N ALA A 172 -17.05 -17.97 2.03
CA ALA A 172 -17.62 -19.30 2.13
C ALA A 172 -17.54 -19.83 3.56
N ILE A 173 -18.63 -20.47 3.99
CA ILE A 173 -18.71 -21.14 5.29
C ILE A 173 -17.53 -22.10 5.44
N GLY A 174 -16.72 -21.89 6.48
CA GLY A 174 -15.54 -22.72 6.77
C GLY A 174 -14.25 -22.27 6.08
N GLU A 175 -14.26 -21.19 5.30
CA GLU A 175 -13.08 -20.61 4.64
C GLU A 175 -12.86 -19.15 5.04
N CYS A 176 -13.81 -18.28 4.68
CA CYS A 176 -13.79 -16.85 4.95
C CYS A 176 -15.19 -16.35 5.34
N ASN A 177 -15.20 -15.37 6.23
CA ASN A 177 -16.30 -14.44 6.47
C ASN A 177 -16.38 -13.40 5.32
N PRO A 178 -17.39 -12.51 5.31
CA PRO A 178 -17.54 -11.48 4.29
C PRO A 178 -16.27 -10.66 4.10
N MET A 179 -15.83 -10.48 2.85
CA MET A 179 -14.54 -9.87 2.52
C MET A 179 -14.63 -8.34 2.47
N VAL A 180 -15.21 -7.77 3.53
CA VAL A 180 -15.48 -6.34 3.69
C VAL A 180 -14.66 -5.72 4.83
N SER A 181 -13.73 -6.47 5.43
CA SER A 181 -12.83 -5.97 6.47
C SER A 181 -11.92 -4.87 5.92
N LEU A 182 -11.53 -3.94 6.78
CA LEU A 182 -10.75 -2.76 6.44
C LEU A 182 -9.40 -3.13 5.83
N ASP A 183 -8.75 -4.19 6.28
CA ASP A 183 -7.48 -4.62 5.68
C ASP A 183 -7.61 -5.04 4.21
N ILE A 184 -8.65 -5.82 3.89
CA ILE A 184 -8.94 -6.27 2.53
C ILE A 184 -9.38 -5.08 1.68
N VAL A 185 -10.35 -4.31 2.14
CA VAL A 185 -10.90 -3.19 1.36
C VAL A 185 -9.86 -2.09 1.12
N ALA A 186 -9.03 -1.76 2.12
CA ALA A 186 -7.95 -0.79 1.94
C ALA A 186 -6.89 -1.28 0.95
N HIS A 187 -6.54 -2.57 0.98
CA HIS A 187 -5.65 -3.20 -0.01
C HIS A 187 -6.22 -3.04 -1.43
N GLU A 188 -7.49 -3.40 -1.61
CA GLU A 188 -8.20 -3.32 -2.89
C GLU A 188 -8.37 -1.87 -3.40
N TYR A 189 -8.62 -0.91 -2.50
CA TYR A 189 -8.68 0.52 -2.84
C TYR A 189 -7.30 1.06 -3.26
N THR A 190 -6.23 0.62 -2.58
CA THR A 190 -4.86 1.01 -2.88
C THR A 190 -4.47 0.64 -4.31
N HIS A 191 -4.88 -0.52 -4.82
CA HIS A 191 -4.69 -0.85 -6.24
C HIS A 191 -5.30 0.20 -7.17
N GLY A 192 -6.47 0.74 -6.83
CA GLY A 192 -7.10 1.83 -7.57
C GLY A 192 -6.20 3.07 -7.63
N VAL A 193 -5.66 3.50 -6.49
CA VAL A 193 -4.77 4.67 -6.37
C VAL A 193 -3.47 4.45 -7.14
N LEU A 194 -2.81 3.31 -6.94
CA LEU A 194 -1.52 3.03 -7.58
C LEU A 194 -1.63 3.01 -9.11
N ASN A 195 -2.70 2.43 -9.66
CA ASN A 195 -2.87 2.34 -11.11
C ASN A 195 -3.35 3.66 -11.74
N ASN A 196 -4.23 4.41 -11.08
CA ASN A 196 -4.89 5.58 -11.71
C ASN A 196 -4.24 6.92 -11.35
N TYR A 197 -3.72 7.07 -10.13
CA TYR A 197 -3.06 8.30 -9.69
C TYR A 197 -1.54 8.20 -9.86
N ILE A 198 -0.89 7.17 -9.31
CA ILE A 198 0.57 6.99 -9.42
C ILE A 198 0.99 6.47 -10.81
N ASN A 199 0.05 5.97 -11.62
CA ASN A 199 0.30 5.39 -12.95
C ASN A 199 1.28 4.20 -12.95
N LEU A 200 1.30 3.43 -11.85
CA LEU A 200 2.01 2.18 -11.74
C LEU A 200 1.21 1.11 -12.49
N ASN A 201 1.67 0.64 -13.65
CA ASN A 201 0.89 -0.20 -14.57
C ASN A 201 1.49 -1.61 -14.76
N GLN A 202 0.85 -2.60 -14.13
CA GLN A 202 1.25 -4.01 -14.22
C GLN A 202 0.79 -4.74 -15.50
N ASN A 203 -0.11 -4.14 -16.29
CA ASN A 203 -0.75 -4.78 -17.44
C ASN A 203 -0.01 -4.55 -18.77
N LEU A 204 0.93 -3.61 -18.79
CA LEU A 204 1.81 -3.43 -19.95
C LEU A 204 2.84 -4.55 -20.01
N VAL A 205 2.97 -5.21 -21.16
CA VAL A 205 3.93 -6.31 -21.33
C VAL A 205 5.13 -5.80 -22.12
N THR A 206 6.12 -5.29 -21.38
CA THR A 206 7.46 -5.01 -21.93
C THR A 206 8.34 -6.24 -21.83
N THR A 207 8.56 -6.75 -20.61
CA THR A 207 9.24 -8.03 -20.33
C THR A 207 8.56 -8.75 -19.17
N THR A 208 8.72 -10.07 -19.12
CA THR A 208 8.12 -10.86 -18.02
C THR A 208 8.68 -10.49 -16.66
N GLU A 209 9.99 -10.25 -16.54
CA GLU A 209 10.61 -9.89 -15.25
C GLU A 209 10.15 -8.51 -14.78
N LEU A 210 10.15 -7.51 -15.66
CA LEU A 210 9.68 -6.16 -15.29
C LEU A 210 8.19 -6.16 -14.90
N ARG A 211 7.36 -6.97 -15.58
CA ARG A 211 5.96 -7.19 -15.19
C ARG A 211 5.87 -7.81 -13.79
N LEU A 212 6.59 -8.89 -13.52
CA LEU A 212 6.56 -9.56 -12.21
C LEU A 212 7.04 -8.62 -11.09
N SER A 213 8.07 -7.82 -11.34
CA SER A 213 8.54 -6.81 -10.39
C SER A 213 7.50 -5.73 -10.13
N THR A 214 6.86 -5.22 -11.18
CA THR A 214 5.80 -4.19 -11.03
C THR A 214 4.58 -4.75 -10.29
N VAL A 215 4.16 -5.99 -10.59
CA VAL A 215 3.08 -6.68 -9.85
C VAL A 215 3.44 -6.82 -8.37
N ALA A 216 4.67 -7.27 -8.07
CA ALA A 216 5.12 -7.44 -6.70
C ALA A 216 5.18 -6.11 -5.93
N ILE A 217 5.60 -5.02 -6.56
CA ILE A 217 5.60 -3.67 -5.97
C ILE A 217 4.16 -3.22 -5.69
N GLN A 218 3.23 -3.37 -6.64
CA GLN A 218 1.82 -2.99 -6.44
C GLN A 218 1.19 -3.72 -5.25
N GLU A 219 1.35 -5.03 -5.21
CA GLU A 219 0.76 -5.88 -4.17
C GLU A 219 1.40 -5.62 -2.80
N ALA A 220 2.72 -5.39 -2.77
CA ALA A 220 3.40 -5.03 -1.54
C ALA A 220 2.94 -3.68 -0.99
N LEU A 221 2.78 -2.69 -1.86
CA LEU A 221 2.25 -1.37 -1.48
C LEU A 221 0.79 -1.46 -1.02
N ALA A 222 -0.05 -2.27 -1.65
CA ALA A 222 -1.41 -2.54 -1.20
C ALA A 222 -1.45 -3.17 0.20
N ASP A 223 -0.58 -4.15 0.49
CA ASP A 223 -0.40 -4.70 1.83
C ASP A 223 0.12 -3.64 2.83
N ILE A 224 1.06 -2.79 2.42
CA ILE A 224 1.62 -1.73 3.26
C ILE A 224 0.57 -0.66 3.62
N PHE A 225 -0.20 -0.16 2.66
CA PHE A 225 -1.24 0.83 2.94
C PHE A 225 -2.39 0.25 3.77
N SER A 226 -2.72 -1.03 3.58
CA SER A 226 -3.64 -1.74 4.48
C SER A 226 -3.16 -1.71 5.94
N ILE A 227 -1.85 -1.85 6.18
CA ILE A 227 -1.25 -1.71 7.51
C ILE A 227 -1.32 -0.26 8.01
N ILE A 228 -0.94 0.70 7.17
CA ILE A 228 -0.90 2.13 7.52
C ILE A 228 -2.30 2.65 7.86
N ILE A 229 -3.32 2.33 7.05
CA ILE A 229 -4.69 2.79 7.27
C ILE A 229 -5.26 2.20 8.56
N ARG A 230 -5.10 0.89 8.78
CA ARG A 230 -5.51 0.29 10.07
C ARG A 230 -4.73 0.84 11.24
N HIS A 231 -3.48 1.21 11.03
CA HIS A 231 -2.67 1.82 12.06
C HIS A 231 -3.23 3.17 12.50
N ASP A 232 -3.55 4.03 11.54
CA ASP A 232 -4.13 5.34 11.77
C ASP A 232 -5.48 5.22 12.49
N GLU A 233 -6.35 4.32 12.01
CA GLU A 233 -7.65 4.01 12.63
C GLU A 233 -7.55 3.48 14.07
N ASN A 234 -6.42 2.89 14.45
CA ASN A 234 -6.15 2.43 15.81
C ASN A 234 -5.39 3.46 16.65
N GLY A 235 -5.42 4.74 16.26
CA GLY A 235 -4.96 5.85 17.07
C GLY A 235 -3.49 6.21 16.92
N GLY A 236 -2.84 5.79 15.83
CA GLY A 236 -1.57 6.39 15.42
C GLY A 236 -0.34 6.03 16.27
N GLN A 237 -0.49 5.35 17.42
CA GLN A 237 0.58 5.15 18.39
C GLN A 237 0.54 3.77 19.06
N ASN A 238 1.70 3.14 19.25
CA ASN A 238 1.93 1.89 20.01
C ASN A 238 1.26 0.61 19.49
N THR A 239 0.57 0.68 18.37
CA THR A 239 -0.12 -0.42 17.70
C THR A 239 0.82 -1.34 16.92
N TRP A 240 2.07 -0.95 16.67
CA TRP A 240 3.11 -1.78 16.02
C TRP A 240 3.43 -3.08 16.78
N ASN A 241 3.28 -3.06 18.10
CA ASN A 241 3.48 -4.23 18.95
C ASN A 241 2.33 -5.23 18.81
N ASN A 242 1.18 -4.80 18.30
CA ASN A 242 0.07 -5.69 18.00
C ASN A 242 0.39 -6.47 16.73
N GLN A 243 0.74 -7.75 16.89
CA GLN A 243 1.07 -8.62 15.78
C GLN A 243 -0.06 -8.76 14.76
N SER A 244 -1.33 -8.54 15.14
CA SER A 244 -2.45 -8.62 14.20
C SER A 244 -2.40 -7.52 13.13
N ILE A 245 -1.77 -6.37 13.42
CA ILE A 245 -1.64 -5.28 12.44
C ILE A 245 -0.71 -5.65 11.27
N TRP A 246 0.12 -6.68 11.42
CA TRP A 246 1.05 -7.15 10.38
C TRP A 246 0.46 -8.29 9.54
N THR A 247 -0.86 -8.48 9.60
CA THR A 247 -1.56 -9.53 8.87
C THR A 247 -2.56 -8.95 7.87
N ILE A 248 -2.71 -9.58 6.72
CA ILE A 248 -3.69 -9.21 5.70
C ILE A 248 -4.68 -10.36 5.55
N GLY A 249 -5.97 -10.04 5.67
CA GLY A 249 -7.09 -10.96 5.54
C GLY A 249 -7.28 -11.91 6.72
N ALA A 250 -6.52 -11.78 7.81
CA ALA A 250 -6.63 -12.68 8.97
C ALA A 250 -7.92 -12.47 9.77
N GLU A 251 -8.56 -11.31 9.65
CA GLU A 251 -9.85 -11.03 10.29
C GLU A 251 -11.00 -11.71 9.55
N ALA A 252 -10.95 -11.73 8.21
CA ALA A 252 -11.98 -12.33 7.38
C ALA A 252 -11.75 -13.83 7.12
N CYS A 253 -10.51 -14.27 6.93
CA CYS A 253 -10.21 -15.60 6.43
C CYS A 253 -9.38 -16.43 7.42
N PHE A 254 -9.78 -17.68 7.60
CA PHE A 254 -9.14 -18.64 8.51
C PHE A 254 -8.71 -19.94 7.82
N ASN A 255 -9.26 -20.25 6.65
CA ASN A 255 -8.90 -21.43 5.86
C ASN A 255 -9.04 -21.13 4.36
N HIS A 256 -8.29 -20.15 3.86
CA HIS A 256 -8.31 -19.69 2.47
C HIS A 256 -6.95 -19.99 1.80
N PRO A 257 -6.90 -20.41 0.52
CA PRO A 257 -5.65 -20.83 -0.13
C PRO A 257 -4.57 -19.73 -0.22
N ASN A 258 -4.98 -18.45 -0.17
CA ASN A 258 -4.06 -17.32 -0.31
C ASN A 258 -4.01 -16.40 0.92
N LEU A 259 -4.86 -16.63 1.93
CA LEU A 259 -4.99 -15.76 3.10
C LEU A 259 -5.05 -16.59 4.39
N PRO A 260 -4.48 -16.09 5.50
CA PRO A 260 -3.85 -14.77 5.63
C PRO A 260 -2.43 -14.67 5.04
N ARG A 261 -2.02 -13.43 4.74
CA ARG A 261 -0.62 -13.05 4.52
C ARG A 261 -0.04 -12.43 5.80
N TYR A 262 1.24 -12.70 6.09
CA TYR A 262 1.96 -12.15 7.23
C TYR A 262 3.11 -11.26 6.75
N VAL A 263 2.97 -9.96 6.89
CA VAL A 263 3.97 -8.97 6.47
C VAL A 263 5.23 -9.03 7.35
N ASN A 264 5.07 -9.35 8.64
CA ASN A 264 6.17 -9.54 9.60
C ASN A 264 6.88 -10.90 9.48
N ALA A 265 6.30 -11.86 8.77
CA ALA A 265 6.87 -13.19 8.56
C ALA A 265 6.36 -13.80 7.24
N PRO A 266 6.80 -13.29 6.07
CA PRO A 266 6.26 -13.68 4.76
C PRO A 266 6.27 -15.19 4.49
N GLN A 267 7.24 -15.90 5.07
CA GLN A 267 7.37 -17.34 4.96
C GLN A 267 6.24 -18.13 5.65
N ASN A 268 5.51 -17.50 6.57
CA ASN A 268 4.38 -18.10 7.29
C ASN A 268 3.03 -17.81 6.62
N SER A 269 2.99 -16.98 5.57
CA SER A 269 1.79 -16.75 4.76
C SER A 269 1.26 -18.07 4.18
N VAL A 270 -0.06 -18.20 4.09
CA VAL A 270 -0.68 -19.44 3.59
C VAL A 270 -0.19 -19.77 2.18
N SER A 271 -0.19 -18.76 1.31
CA SER A 271 0.65 -18.76 0.11
C SER A 271 2.01 -18.18 0.49
N THR A 272 3.03 -19.02 0.55
CA THR A 272 4.36 -18.63 1.03
C THR A 272 4.94 -17.48 0.20
N GLN A 273 5.37 -16.43 0.88
CA GLN A 273 5.98 -15.26 0.26
C GLN A 273 7.49 -15.21 0.53
N ALA A 274 8.21 -14.56 -0.38
CA ALA A 274 9.64 -14.35 -0.27
C ALA A 274 9.94 -13.32 0.82
N SER A 275 10.98 -13.57 1.62
CA SER A 275 11.44 -12.63 2.65
C SER A 275 12.82 -12.04 2.33
N TYR A 276 13.43 -12.45 1.21
CA TYR A 276 14.74 -11.98 0.77
C TYR A 276 14.81 -12.00 -0.76
N TYR A 277 15.37 -10.94 -1.34
CA TYR A 277 15.47 -10.73 -2.78
C TYR A 277 16.39 -11.76 -3.44
N GLN A 278 15.91 -12.37 -4.53
CA GLN A 278 16.65 -13.34 -5.35
C GLN A 278 17.29 -14.53 -4.59
N ASP A 279 16.74 -14.91 -3.43
CA ASP A 279 17.22 -16.04 -2.64
C ASP A 279 16.16 -17.16 -2.49
N PRO A 280 16.30 -18.28 -3.22
CA PRO A 280 15.37 -19.40 -3.12
C PRO A 280 15.28 -20.04 -1.73
N VAL A 281 16.33 -19.92 -0.89
CA VAL A 281 16.30 -20.43 0.49
C VAL A 281 15.31 -19.64 1.34
N HIS A 282 15.07 -18.38 0.97
CA HIS A 282 14.11 -17.47 1.60
C HIS A 282 12.87 -17.27 0.72
N ASN A 283 12.47 -18.35 0.05
CA ASN A 283 11.24 -18.51 -0.73
C ASN A 283 11.10 -17.60 -1.96
N TRP A 284 12.18 -17.00 -2.47
CA TRP A 284 12.13 -16.30 -3.75
C TRP A 284 11.75 -17.26 -4.88
N SER A 285 10.61 -17.02 -5.52
CA SER A 285 10.14 -17.81 -6.65
C SER A 285 10.37 -17.10 -7.99
N ASN A 286 10.82 -17.88 -8.98
CA ASN A 286 10.85 -17.47 -10.40
C ASN A 286 9.67 -18.06 -11.19
N ASN A 287 8.75 -18.76 -10.52
CA ASN A 287 7.55 -19.27 -11.14
C ASN A 287 6.57 -18.12 -11.38
N GLN A 288 6.17 -17.93 -12.63
CA GLN A 288 5.24 -16.85 -13.03
C GLN A 288 3.83 -17.02 -12.44
N MET A 289 3.49 -18.22 -11.98
CA MET A 289 2.22 -18.50 -11.29
C MET A 289 2.23 -18.05 -9.83
N ASP A 290 3.40 -17.76 -9.25
CA ASP A 290 3.56 -17.28 -7.88
C ASP A 290 3.67 -15.75 -7.87
N TYR A 291 2.78 -15.07 -8.59
CA TYR A 291 2.90 -13.64 -8.93
C TYR A 291 2.91 -12.71 -7.71
N TYR A 292 2.37 -13.15 -6.57
CA TYR A 292 2.38 -12.43 -5.29
C TYR A 292 3.49 -12.85 -4.31
N ASN A 293 4.26 -13.89 -4.64
CA ASN A 293 5.34 -14.37 -3.77
C ASN A 293 6.38 -13.28 -3.51
N ARG A 294 6.78 -12.55 -4.55
CA ARG A 294 7.87 -11.58 -4.49
C ARG A 294 7.49 -10.29 -3.73
N ALA A 295 6.19 -10.01 -3.58
CA ALA A 295 5.70 -8.85 -2.82
C ALA A 295 6.18 -8.87 -1.36
N GLY A 296 6.33 -10.06 -0.78
CA GLY A 296 6.80 -10.24 0.60
C GLY A 296 8.14 -9.58 0.89
N VAL A 297 9.04 -9.41 -0.09
CA VAL A 297 10.33 -8.74 0.11
C VAL A 297 10.13 -7.27 0.49
N ILE A 298 9.24 -6.57 -0.22
CA ILE A 298 8.97 -5.14 0.01
C ILE A 298 8.10 -4.95 1.25
N SER A 299 7.07 -5.78 1.44
CA SER A 299 6.24 -5.71 2.65
C SER A 299 7.08 -6.01 3.91
N TYR A 300 7.98 -7.00 3.86
CA TYR A 300 8.87 -7.31 4.98
C TYR A 300 9.90 -6.21 5.22
N TRP A 301 10.44 -5.61 4.15
CA TRP A 301 11.29 -4.41 4.25
C TRP A 301 10.59 -3.29 5.03
N PHE A 302 9.32 -3.04 4.73
CA PHE A 302 8.53 -2.03 5.44
C PHE A 302 8.35 -2.37 6.92
N TYR A 303 8.04 -3.63 7.25
CA TYR A 303 7.98 -4.10 8.64
C TYR A 303 9.30 -3.88 9.37
N LEU A 304 10.41 -4.29 8.75
CA LEU A 304 11.75 -4.16 9.29
C LEU A 304 12.14 -2.69 9.54
N LEU A 305 11.92 -1.82 8.57
CA LEU A 305 12.14 -0.37 8.70
C LEU A 305 11.31 0.25 9.83
N SER A 306 10.06 -0.19 9.93
CA SER A 306 9.11 0.32 10.93
C SER A 306 9.44 -0.14 12.34
N THR A 307 9.95 -1.37 12.51
CA THR A 307 10.05 -2.00 13.83
C THR A 307 11.48 -2.18 14.33
N GLY A 308 12.49 -2.05 13.45
CA GLY A 308 13.90 -2.24 13.78
C GLY A 308 14.25 -3.69 14.14
N GLN A 309 13.46 -4.64 13.66
CA GLN A 309 13.73 -6.06 13.86
C GLN A 309 14.90 -6.52 12.99
N GLN A 310 15.37 -7.75 13.25
CA GLN A 310 16.48 -8.33 12.51
C GLN A 310 15.98 -9.00 11.22
N GLY A 311 16.72 -8.82 10.12
CA GLY A 311 16.48 -9.51 8.87
C GLY A 311 16.65 -11.03 8.99
N VAL A 312 16.14 -11.77 8.00
CA VAL A 312 16.17 -13.25 8.02
C VAL A 312 17.59 -13.86 7.99
N LYS A 313 18.60 -13.07 7.58
CA LYS A 313 20.02 -13.46 7.59
C LYS A 313 20.82 -12.85 8.74
N GLY A 314 20.17 -12.18 9.67
CA GLY A 314 20.82 -11.60 10.84
C GLY A 314 21.24 -10.15 10.69
N ASP A 315 20.91 -9.48 9.59
CA ASP A 315 21.18 -8.06 9.39
C ASP A 315 20.37 -7.22 10.40
N VAL A 316 21.03 -6.27 11.05
CA VAL A 316 20.45 -5.48 12.14
C VAL A 316 20.14 -4.08 11.64
N ILE A 317 18.95 -3.59 11.97
CA ILE A 317 18.53 -2.21 11.74
C ILE A 317 18.74 -1.46 13.05
N GLN A 318 19.66 -0.52 13.07
CA GLN A 318 20.11 0.15 14.29
C GLN A 318 19.01 1.02 14.90
N GLN A 319 18.18 1.62 14.04
CA GLN A 319 17.12 2.52 14.46
C GLN A 319 15.84 2.26 13.65
N ALA A 320 14.77 1.89 14.33
CA ALA A 320 13.45 1.82 13.74
C ALA A 320 12.91 3.23 13.45
N LEU A 321 12.20 3.40 12.34
CA LEU A 321 11.52 4.65 12.04
C LEU A 321 10.14 4.77 12.66
N ASN A 322 9.57 3.68 13.20
CA ASN A 322 8.12 3.47 13.34
C ASN A 322 7.41 3.54 11.98
N VAL A 323 6.16 3.08 11.90
CA VAL A 323 5.44 3.09 10.60
C VAL A 323 5.07 4.52 10.22
N ASN A 324 4.76 5.48 11.10
CA ASN A 324 4.53 6.87 10.64
C ASN A 324 5.79 7.43 9.95
N GLY A 325 6.97 7.12 10.49
CA GLY A 325 8.24 7.45 9.84
C GLY A 325 8.42 6.72 8.51
N SER A 326 8.07 5.44 8.45
CA SER A 326 8.18 4.61 7.24
C SER A 326 7.13 4.95 6.18
N GLU A 327 5.93 5.37 6.59
CA GLU A 327 4.83 5.88 5.78
C GLU A 327 5.26 7.15 5.07
N ASN A 328 5.88 8.10 5.77
CA ASN A 328 6.40 9.32 5.15
C ASN A 328 7.40 9.00 4.02
N ILE A 329 8.23 7.96 4.20
CA ILE A 329 9.15 7.49 3.16
C ILE A 329 8.39 6.91 1.96
N ILE A 330 7.35 6.10 2.19
CA ILE A 330 6.50 5.54 1.12
C ILE A 330 5.77 6.66 0.37
N ILE A 331 5.15 7.61 1.06
CA ILE A 331 4.42 8.74 0.46
C ILE A 331 5.37 9.55 -0.44
N GLU A 332 6.54 9.94 0.08
CA GLU A 332 7.51 10.70 -0.70
C GLU A 332 8.07 9.89 -1.87
N ALA A 333 8.30 8.58 -1.71
CA ALA A 333 8.72 7.71 -2.82
C ALA A 333 7.65 7.65 -3.93
N LEU A 334 6.37 7.58 -3.56
CA LEU A 334 5.27 7.59 -4.52
C LEU A 334 5.09 8.95 -5.21
N ASN A 335 5.32 10.07 -4.52
CA ASN A 335 5.36 11.39 -5.15
C ASN A 335 6.48 11.47 -6.20
N LEU A 336 7.65 10.89 -5.92
CA LEU A 336 8.74 10.81 -6.89
C LEU A 336 8.37 9.92 -8.09
N MET A 337 7.69 8.79 -7.85
CA MET A 337 7.24 7.88 -8.90
C MET A 337 6.15 8.50 -9.79
N GLU A 338 5.19 9.23 -9.21
CA GLU A 338 4.13 9.92 -9.96
C GLU A 338 4.69 10.95 -10.95
N ASN A 339 5.82 11.57 -10.61
CA ASN A 339 6.53 12.51 -11.47
C ASN A 339 7.50 11.84 -12.48
N ASP A 340 7.64 10.52 -12.45
CA ASP A 340 8.44 9.76 -13.41
C ASP A 340 7.62 9.45 -14.67
N ILE A 341 8.28 9.47 -15.84
CA ILE A 341 7.66 9.13 -17.12
C ILE A 341 7.39 7.63 -17.29
N ARG A 342 8.05 6.80 -16.48
CA ARG A 342 7.90 5.34 -16.48
C ARG A 342 6.61 4.95 -15.77
N THR A 343 6.10 3.77 -16.13
CA THR A 343 4.90 3.19 -15.51
C THR A 343 5.16 1.78 -14.99
N GLN A 344 6.36 1.26 -15.18
CA GLN A 344 6.79 -0.05 -14.75
C GLN A 344 8.17 0.08 -14.11
N TYR A 345 8.37 -0.63 -13.01
CA TYR A 345 9.54 -0.45 -12.17
C TYR A 345 10.11 -1.80 -11.72
N THR A 346 11.42 -1.83 -11.61
CA THR A 346 12.16 -2.92 -10.98
C THR A 346 12.15 -2.76 -9.46
N PHE A 347 12.57 -3.80 -8.74
CA PHE A 347 12.76 -3.70 -7.29
C PHE A 347 13.83 -2.63 -6.96
N GLU A 348 14.90 -2.59 -7.74
CA GLU A 348 15.98 -1.62 -7.62
C GLU A 348 15.50 -0.18 -7.85
N ASP A 349 14.61 0.04 -8.82
CA ASP A 349 13.99 1.37 -9.00
C ASP A 349 13.23 1.80 -7.75
N PHE A 350 12.38 0.93 -7.21
CA PHE A 350 11.60 1.24 -6.01
C PHE A 350 12.51 1.49 -4.78
N ARG A 351 13.56 0.68 -4.62
CA ARG A 351 14.61 0.93 -3.62
C ARG A 351 15.19 2.33 -3.77
N ASP A 352 15.59 2.70 -4.98
CA ASP A 352 16.23 3.99 -5.25
C ASP A 352 15.29 5.16 -4.96
N PHE A 353 13.99 5.03 -5.29
CA PHE A 353 12.98 6.02 -4.90
C PHE A 353 12.84 6.17 -3.38
N THR A 354 12.81 5.08 -2.63
CA THR A 354 12.71 5.15 -1.15
C THR A 354 13.98 5.72 -0.50
N ILE A 355 15.16 5.46 -1.06
CA ILE A 355 16.42 6.08 -0.63
C ILE A 355 16.37 7.59 -0.92
N GLN A 356 15.96 7.97 -2.13
CA GLN A 356 15.83 9.38 -2.51
C GLN A 356 14.79 10.11 -1.64
N ALA A 357 13.69 9.44 -1.29
CA ALA A 357 12.68 9.96 -0.37
C ALA A 357 13.26 10.24 1.02
N ALA A 358 14.06 9.32 1.57
CA ALA A 358 14.76 9.53 2.84
C ALA A 358 15.72 10.74 2.77
N ILE A 359 16.44 10.88 1.65
CA ILE A 359 17.33 12.02 1.42
C ILE A 359 16.56 13.33 1.31
N ASN A 360 15.42 13.37 0.62
CA ASN A 360 14.59 14.56 0.50
C ASN A 360 14.03 15.01 1.87
N LEU A 361 13.55 14.06 2.68
CA LEU A 361 12.90 14.35 3.95
C LEU A 361 13.88 14.65 5.09
N HIS A 362 15.05 14.00 5.09
CA HIS A 362 15.96 14.01 6.25
C HIS A 362 17.38 14.43 5.90
N GLY A 363 17.77 14.36 4.63
CA GLY A 363 19.14 14.60 4.17
C GLY A 363 19.98 13.33 4.10
N VAL A 364 20.98 13.38 3.24
CA VAL A 364 21.94 12.29 3.02
C VAL A 364 22.77 12.03 4.29
N CYS A 365 23.10 10.76 4.51
CA CYS A 365 23.91 10.29 5.64
C CYS A 365 23.38 10.63 7.05
N THR A 366 22.06 10.80 7.18
CA THR A 366 21.37 10.83 8.48
C THR A 366 21.06 9.43 9.00
N ASN A 367 20.66 9.31 10.27
CA ASN A 367 20.22 8.03 10.82
C ASN A 367 18.98 7.48 10.11
N GLN A 368 18.08 8.36 9.65
CA GLN A 368 16.92 7.96 8.87
C GLN A 368 17.37 7.36 7.54
N HIS A 369 18.26 8.04 6.80
CA HIS A 369 18.86 7.48 5.58
C HIS A 369 19.52 6.12 5.84
N ARG A 370 20.29 5.99 6.94
CA ARG A 370 20.90 4.71 7.35
C ARG A 370 19.87 3.61 7.56
N SER A 371 18.76 3.92 8.22
CA SER A 371 17.73 2.93 8.55
C SER A 371 17.10 2.32 7.28
N ILE A 372 16.91 3.15 6.23
CA ILE A 372 16.39 2.68 4.93
C ILE A 372 17.43 1.78 4.24
N VAL A 373 18.69 2.20 4.23
CA VAL A 373 19.81 1.41 3.67
C VAL A 373 19.92 0.06 4.38
N GLU A 374 19.96 0.04 5.71
CA GLU A 374 20.05 -1.17 6.52
C GLU A 374 18.86 -2.12 6.28
N ALA A 375 17.64 -1.58 6.17
CA ALA A 375 16.48 -2.38 5.86
C ALA A 375 16.57 -3.01 4.45
N TRP A 376 17.08 -2.29 3.44
CA TRP A 376 17.26 -2.84 2.10
C TRP A 376 18.34 -3.92 2.04
N VAL A 377 19.43 -3.75 2.80
CA VAL A 377 20.44 -4.79 3.01
C VAL A 377 19.81 -6.03 3.64
N ALA A 378 18.98 -5.85 4.68
CA ALA A 378 18.34 -6.93 5.42
C ALA A 378 17.38 -7.80 4.60
N VAL A 379 16.85 -7.27 3.49
CA VAL A 379 16.06 -8.03 2.51
C VAL A 379 16.82 -8.35 1.23
N GLY A 380 18.12 -8.07 1.17
CA GLY A 380 19.00 -8.48 0.08
C GLY A 380 18.95 -7.64 -1.19
N LEU A 381 18.37 -6.45 -1.14
CA LEU A 381 18.23 -5.57 -2.31
C LEU A 381 19.31 -4.47 -2.34
N LEU A 382 20.26 -4.50 -1.43
CA LEU A 382 21.43 -3.61 -1.44
C LEU A 382 22.67 -4.33 -0.90
N ASP A 383 23.81 -4.14 -1.56
CA ASP A 383 25.11 -4.67 -1.12
C ASP A 383 26.04 -3.50 -0.75
N CYS A 384 26.28 -3.33 0.56
CA CYS A 384 27.22 -2.34 1.07
C CYS A 384 28.63 -2.92 1.30
N ALA A 385 28.79 -4.25 1.22
CA ALA A 385 30.08 -4.91 1.43
C ALA A 385 30.95 -4.87 0.18
N ASN A 386 30.35 -4.95 -1.02
CA ASN A 386 31.06 -4.96 -2.29
C ASN A 386 30.72 -3.72 -3.14
N ILE A 387 31.42 -2.61 -2.87
CA ILE A 387 31.36 -1.40 -3.70
C ILE A 387 32.29 -1.53 -4.91
N ASN A 388 31.77 -1.22 -6.10
CA ASN A 388 32.55 -1.20 -7.33
C ASN A 388 32.80 0.25 -7.76
N ILE A 389 34.06 0.61 -7.97
CA ILE A 389 34.46 1.97 -8.33
C ILE A 389 34.92 2.00 -9.79
N SER A 390 34.27 2.84 -10.59
CA SER A 390 34.72 3.22 -11.93
C SER A 390 35.03 4.72 -11.98
N PHE A 391 35.60 5.18 -13.10
CA PHE A 391 35.96 6.58 -13.28
C PHE A 391 35.33 7.15 -14.53
N GLU A 392 34.92 8.40 -14.46
CA GLU A 392 34.56 9.23 -15.59
C GLU A 392 35.50 10.44 -15.65
N GLU A 393 36.06 10.70 -16.83
CA GLU A 393 36.90 11.87 -17.08
C GLU A 393 36.09 12.92 -17.84
N ASN A 394 36.02 14.12 -17.28
CA ASN A 394 35.32 15.26 -17.85
C ASN A 394 36.31 16.36 -18.25
N ASP A 395 35.94 17.12 -19.28
CA ASP A 395 36.70 18.29 -19.75
C ASP A 395 35.94 19.57 -19.37
N PRO A 396 36.24 20.17 -18.21
CA PRO A 396 35.49 21.32 -17.71
C PRO A 396 35.74 22.58 -18.55
N THR A 397 36.89 22.69 -19.24
CA THR A 397 37.20 23.86 -20.07
C THR A 397 38.00 23.52 -21.34
N PRO A 398 37.55 23.90 -22.54
CA PRO A 398 38.29 23.65 -23.79
C PRO A 398 39.61 24.43 -23.94
N ALA A 399 39.98 25.26 -22.96
CA ALA A 399 41.09 26.20 -23.05
C ALA A 399 42.44 25.54 -22.77
N ASP A 400 42.49 24.56 -21.86
CA ASP A 400 43.66 23.72 -21.62
C ASP A 400 43.25 22.24 -21.77
N PRO A 401 43.72 21.53 -22.82
CA PRO A 401 43.38 20.13 -23.02
C PRO A 401 43.91 19.21 -21.92
N CYS A 402 44.70 19.73 -20.99
CA CYS A 402 45.24 19.00 -19.85
C CYS A 402 44.65 19.31 -18.49
N ASP A 403 43.70 20.24 -18.43
CA ASP A 403 42.89 20.46 -17.25
C ASP A 403 41.63 19.59 -17.36
N LYS A 404 41.58 18.51 -16.58
CA LYS A 404 40.50 17.52 -16.59
C LYS A 404 39.90 17.40 -15.21
N GLU A 405 38.71 16.84 -15.12
CA GLU A 405 38.11 16.40 -13.87
C GLU A 405 37.95 14.89 -13.88
N LEU A 406 38.31 14.23 -12.78
CA LEU A 406 38.08 12.82 -12.60
C LEU A 406 36.97 12.63 -11.56
N THR A 407 35.90 11.95 -11.94
CA THR A 407 34.77 11.61 -11.06
C THR A 407 34.81 10.13 -10.74
N ALA A 408 34.77 9.78 -9.46
CA ALA A 408 34.60 8.41 -9.00
C ALA A 408 33.12 8.03 -9.03
N ILE A 409 32.77 7.05 -9.87
CA ILE A 409 31.43 6.47 -9.91
C ILE A 409 31.42 5.25 -9.01
N VAL A 410 30.66 5.32 -7.91
CA VAL A 410 30.49 4.22 -6.97
C VAL A 410 29.20 3.50 -7.29
N ASN A 411 29.29 2.22 -7.65
CA ASN A 411 28.15 1.34 -7.86
C ASN A 411 27.96 0.45 -6.63
N ASN A 412 26.69 0.23 -6.26
CA ASN A 412 26.27 -0.31 -4.95
C ASN A 412 26.69 0.61 -3.79
N GLY A 413 26.56 0.12 -2.56
CA GLY A 413 26.83 0.88 -1.34
C GLY A 413 25.67 1.77 -0.88
N SER A 414 25.87 2.41 0.27
CA SER A 414 24.86 3.19 0.98
C SER A 414 24.61 4.59 0.41
N GLY A 415 25.47 5.06 -0.51
CA GLY A 415 25.53 6.46 -0.92
C GLY A 415 26.29 7.38 0.06
N CYS A 416 26.79 6.84 1.18
CA CYS A 416 27.50 7.58 2.21
C CYS A 416 29.00 7.25 2.22
N TYR A 417 29.75 7.99 1.41
CA TYR A 417 31.13 7.68 1.11
C TYR A 417 32.12 8.73 1.59
N ASN A 418 33.28 8.26 2.08
CA ASN A 418 34.48 9.07 2.20
C ASN A 418 35.44 8.73 1.04
N PHE A 419 35.92 9.77 0.36
CA PHE A 419 36.86 9.66 -0.76
C PHE A 419 38.24 10.14 -0.35
N GLU A 420 39.26 9.33 -0.61
CA GLU A 420 40.66 9.68 -0.43
C GLU A 420 41.40 9.48 -1.76
N TRP A 421 41.89 10.58 -2.33
CA TRP A 421 42.52 10.59 -3.66
C TRP A 421 44.04 10.59 -3.60
N PHE A 422 44.64 9.83 -4.51
CA PHE A 422 46.08 9.65 -4.64
C PHE A 422 46.52 9.87 -6.09
N ARG A 423 47.69 10.50 -6.26
CA ARG A 423 48.46 10.45 -7.50
C ARG A 423 49.53 9.38 -7.37
N ILE A 424 49.70 8.55 -8.39
CA ILE A 424 50.74 7.53 -8.45
C ILE A 424 51.95 8.10 -9.19
N ASP A 425 53.08 8.20 -8.50
CA ASP A 425 54.37 8.64 -9.05
C ASP A 425 55.39 7.52 -8.86
N ASN A 426 55.87 6.93 -9.96
CA ASN A 426 56.82 5.79 -9.94
C ASN A 426 56.38 4.62 -9.02
N GLY A 427 55.08 4.35 -8.97
CA GLY A 427 54.49 3.30 -8.12
C GLY A 427 54.28 3.69 -6.65
N VAL A 428 54.58 4.94 -6.28
CA VAL A 428 54.32 5.48 -4.93
C VAL A 428 53.02 6.27 -4.93
N GLU A 429 52.15 5.99 -3.97
CA GLU A 429 50.88 6.72 -3.77
C GLU A 429 51.14 8.01 -2.99
N ILE A 430 50.85 9.15 -3.62
CA ILE A 430 50.97 10.48 -3.03
C ILE A 430 49.55 10.99 -2.75
N PRO A 431 49.14 11.16 -1.48
CA PRO A 431 47.82 11.68 -1.15
C PRO A 431 47.67 13.12 -1.64
N LEU A 432 46.54 13.41 -2.29
CA LEU A 432 46.23 14.73 -2.82
C LEU A 432 45.56 15.64 -1.79
N ASN A 433 45.10 15.10 -0.65
CA ASN A 433 44.29 15.81 0.36
C ASN A 433 43.06 16.52 -0.24
N LEU A 434 42.54 15.96 -1.33
CA LEU A 434 41.30 16.40 -1.95
C LEU A 434 40.18 15.49 -1.46
N ASN A 435 39.09 16.10 -1.03
CA ASN A 435 37.88 15.43 -0.60
C ASN A 435 36.79 15.65 -1.65
N GLY A 436 35.97 14.63 -1.89
CA GLY A 436 34.84 14.71 -2.81
C GLY A 436 34.87 13.65 -3.90
N VAL A 437 33.73 13.51 -4.57
CA VAL A 437 33.51 12.53 -5.64
C VAL A 437 34.25 12.90 -6.92
N THR A 438 34.49 14.19 -7.15
CA THR A 438 35.17 14.74 -8.33
C THR A 438 36.39 15.56 -7.90
N ILE A 439 37.52 15.37 -8.58
CA ILE A 439 38.74 16.15 -8.36
C ILE A 439 39.31 16.70 -9.68
N PRO A 440 39.95 17.88 -9.66
CA PRO A 440 40.75 18.34 -10.79
C PRO A 440 42.01 17.48 -10.94
N VAL A 441 42.35 17.13 -12.18
CA VAL A 441 43.50 16.29 -12.52
C VAL A 441 44.23 16.82 -13.75
N LEU A 442 45.55 16.61 -13.77
CA LEU A 442 46.41 16.93 -14.90
C LEU A 442 46.70 15.69 -15.76
N CYS A 443 46.75 15.88 -17.09
CA CYS A 443 47.23 14.91 -18.08
C CYS A 443 48.47 14.12 -17.64
N ASN A 444 48.63 12.93 -18.21
CA ASN A 444 49.86 12.11 -18.12
C ASN A 444 50.24 11.71 -16.68
N ASN A 445 49.30 11.75 -15.76
CA ASN A 445 49.43 11.23 -14.40
C ASN A 445 48.49 10.03 -14.22
N THR A 446 48.84 9.13 -13.32
CA THR A 446 47.95 8.04 -12.90
C THR A 446 47.35 8.40 -11.55
N TYR A 447 46.04 8.21 -11.40
CA TYR A 447 45.32 8.50 -10.17
C TYR A 447 44.65 7.24 -9.62
N ARG A 448 44.45 7.23 -8.31
CA ARG A 448 43.68 6.21 -7.59
C ARG A 448 42.78 6.90 -6.58
N VAL A 449 41.59 6.36 -6.37
CA VAL A 449 40.73 6.72 -5.24
C VAL A 449 40.58 5.52 -4.31
N LYS A 450 40.54 5.80 -3.01
CA LYS A 450 40.03 4.88 -2.00
C LYS A 450 38.68 5.41 -1.54
N VAL A 451 37.66 4.58 -1.64
CA VAL A 451 36.31 4.89 -1.18
C VAL A 451 36.00 4.02 0.03
N VAL A 452 35.44 4.64 1.06
CA VAL A 452 34.98 3.94 2.27
C VAL A 452 33.49 4.24 2.42
N ASP A 453 32.67 3.19 2.36
CA ASP A 453 31.28 3.26 2.80
C ASP A 453 31.26 3.43 4.32
N THR A 454 30.50 4.42 4.79
CA THR A 454 30.48 4.85 6.19
C THR A 454 29.29 4.30 6.97
N PHE A 455 28.39 3.59 6.31
CA PHE A 455 27.20 2.97 6.89
C PHE A 455 27.36 1.47 7.09
#